data_AF-A0AAU5V4R5-F1
#
_entry.id   AF-A0AAU5V4R5-F1
#
_cell.length_a   1.000
_cell.length_b   1.000
_cell.length_c   1.000
_cell.angle_alpha   90.00
_cell.angle_beta   90.00
_cell.angle_gamma   90.00
#
_symmetry.space_group_name_H-M   'P 1'
#
loop_
_entity.id
_entity.type
_entity.pdbx_description
1 polymer ?
#
loop_
_entity_poly.entity_id
_entity_poly.type
_entity_poly.pdbx_seq_one_letter_code
_entity_poly.pdbx_strand_id
1 'polypeptide(L)'
;MAHLSFADMLALLIESGGLVYEELDDDQAVRDALAFALLATDVVMFEDKAAAVLTVLHGRGERDTVKWARALAATITRVFGVAA
;
A
#
# COMPACT_ATOMS: atom_id res chain seq x y z
N MET A 1 0.28 19.60 3.90
CA MET A 1 -0.01 18.36 3.15
C MET A 1 0.95 17.30 3.69
N ALA A 2 0.47 16.26 4.35
CA ALA A 2 1.35 15.21 4.84
C ALA A 2 1.97 14.50 3.62
N HIS A 3 3.30 14.50 3.51
CA HIS A 3 4.00 13.69 2.51
C HIS A 3 3.99 12.24 3.00
N LEU A 4 3.16 11.40 2.40
CA LEU A 4 3.18 9.97 2.68
C LEU A 4 4.46 9.36 2.11
N SER A 5 5.12 8.53 2.92
CA SER A 5 6.22 7.69 2.44
C SER A 5 5.69 6.51 1.62
N PHE A 6 6.59 5.80 0.94
CA PHE A 6 6.24 4.55 0.26
C PHE A 6 5.64 3.50 1.22
N ALA A 7 6.25 3.35 2.40
CA ALA A 7 5.81 2.40 3.41
C ALA A 7 4.39 2.73 3.91
N ASP A 8 4.08 4.02 4.02
CA ASP A 8 2.75 4.50 4.38
C ASP A 8 1.72 4.12 3.31
N MET A 9 1.99 4.43 2.04
CA MET A 9 1.08 4.10 0.95
C MET A 9 0.83 2.59 0.86
N LEU A 10 1.90 1.79 1.05
CA LEU A 10 1.80 0.33 1.05
C LEU A 10 0.97 -0.17 2.22
N ALA A 11 1.17 0.36 3.43
CA ALA A 11 0.38 0.00 4.60
C ALA A 11 -1.10 0.35 4.42
N LEU A 12 -1.41 1.54 3.94
CA LEU A 12 -2.78 1.99 3.69
C LEU A 12 -3.52 1.08 2.70
N LEU A 13 -2.86 0.73 1.59
CA LEU A 13 -3.49 -0.07 0.54
C LEU A 13 -3.64 -1.54 0.91
N ILE A 14 -2.73 -2.09 1.72
CA ILE A 14 -2.87 -3.45 2.26
C ILE A 14 -4.01 -3.52 3.28
N GLU A 15 -4.09 -2.55 4.19
CA GLU A 15 -5.03 -2.57 5.31
C GLU A 15 -6.45 -2.18 4.91
N SER A 16 -6.61 -1.30 3.91
CA SER A 16 -7.94 -0.87 3.46
C SER A 16 -8.71 -1.99 2.77
N GLY A 17 -8.01 -2.99 2.20
CA GLY A 17 -8.62 -4.11 1.47
C GLY A 17 -9.46 -3.68 0.26
N GLY A 18 -9.28 -2.43 -0.21
CA GLY A 18 -10.13 -1.82 -1.23
C GLY A 18 -9.72 -2.07 -2.66
N LEU A 19 -8.69 -2.89 -2.90
CA LEU A 19 -8.18 -3.21 -4.25
C LEU A 19 -8.11 -4.71 -4.46
N VAL A 20 -8.46 -5.15 -5.67
CA VAL A 20 -8.17 -6.49 -6.20
C VAL A 20 -7.06 -6.44 -7.27
N TYR A 21 -6.53 -7.61 -7.65
CA TYR A 21 -5.40 -7.69 -8.60
C TYR A 21 -5.70 -7.04 -9.95
N GLU A 22 -6.95 -7.16 -10.41
CA GLU A 22 -7.41 -6.62 -11.69
C GLU A 22 -7.41 -5.08 -11.71
N GLU A 23 -7.48 -4.43 -10.55
CA GLU A 23 -7.53 -2.97 -10.42
C GLU A 23 -6.13 -2.34 -10.33
N LEU A 24 -5.07 -3.15 -10.21
CA LEU A 24 -3.69 -2.65 -10.08
C LEU A 24 -3.14 -1.98 -11.35
N ASP A 25 -3.78 -2.23 -12.50
CA ASP A 25 -3.47 -1.59 -13.79
C ASP A 25 -4.30 -0.32 -14.04
N ASP A 26 -5.29 -0.02 -13.17
CA ASP A 26 -6.08 1.21 -13.22
C ASP A 26 -5.54 2.24 -12.22
N ASP A 27 -4.78 3.21 -12.75
CA ASP A 27 -4.14 4.26 -11.95
C ASP A 27 -5.14 5.10 -11.18
N GLN A 28 -6.35 5.29 -11.72
CA GLN A 28 -7.38 6.07 -11.05
C GLN A 28 -7.96 5.27 -9.87
N ALA A 29 -8.25 3.98 -10.06
CA ALA A 29 -8.69 3.10 -8.98
C ALA A 29 -7.69 3.06 -7.82
N VAL A 30 -6.38 2.97 -8.12
CA VAL A 30 -5.32 2.98 -7.10
C VAL A 30 -5.27 4.31 -6.34
N ARG A 31 -5.42 5.44 -7.04
CA ARG A 31 -5.45 6.78 -6.41
C ARG A 31 -6.67 6.93 -5.51
N ASP A 32 -7.83 6.49 -5.98
CA ASP A 32 -9.08 6.58 -5.23
C ASP A 32 -9.07 5.67 -4.00
N ALA A 33 -8.51 4.46 -4.13
CA ALA A 33 -8.30 3.55 -3.00
C ALA A 33 -7.38 4.15 -1.93
N LEU A 34 -6.28 4.79 -2.34
CA LEU A 34 -5.37 5.47 -1.40
C LEU A 34 -6.05 6.66 -0.73
N ALA A 35 -6.80 7.47 -1.48
CA ALA A 35 -7.54 8.60 -0.95
C ALA A 35 -8.60 8.15 0.07
N PHE A 36 -9.33 7.06 -0.24
CA PHE A 36 -10.28 6.45 0.68
C PHE A 36 -9.59 5.93 1.95
N ALA A 37 -8.48 5.21 1.80
CA ALA A 37 -7.72 4.66 2.93
C ALA A 37 -7.23 5.76 3.88
N LEU A 38 -6.78 6.90 3.34
CA LEU A 38 -6.37 8.07 4.13
C LEU A 38 -7.51 8.68 4.93
N LEU A 39 -8.72 8.71 4.37
CA LEU A 39 -9.90 9.24 5.05
C LEU A 39 -10.44 8.25 6.10
N ALA A 40 -10.25 6.95 5.89
CA ALA A 40 -10.77 5.90 6.75
C ALA A 40 -9.82 5.51 7.89
N THR A 41 -8.53 5.83 7.79
CA THR A 41 -7.51 5.38 8.76
C THR A 41 -7.27 6.41 9.86
N ASP A 42 -7.38 5.98 11.11
CA ASP A 42 -6.97 6.79 12.27
C ASP A 42 -5.43 6.81 12.38
N VAL A 43 -4.86 8.02 12.36
CA VAL A 43 -3.41 8.28 12.19
C VAL A 43 -2.56 7.65 13.30
N VAL A 44 -3.13 7.42 14.48
CA VAL A 44 -2.39 6.95 15.67
C VAL A 44 -1.94 5.47 15.56
N MET A 45 -2.56 4.67 14.68
CA MET A 45 -2.30 3.22 14.55
C MET A 45 -1.33 2.87 13.41
N PHE A 46 -0.68 3.87 12.80
CA PHE A 46 -0.17 3.72 11.44
C PHE A 46 1.34 3.44 11.31
N GLU A 47 2.16 3.99 12.21
CA GLU A 47 3.63 3.87 12.13
C GLU A 47 4.10 2.41 12.31
N ASP A 48 3.50 1.67 13.25
CA ASP A 48 3.82 0.26 13.46
C ASP A 48 3.44 -0.62 12.26
N LYS A 49 2.38 -0.25 11.54
CA LYS A 49 1.91 -0.97 10.35
C LYS A 49 2.83 -0.72 9.16
N ALA A 50 3.33 0.50 8.99
CA ALA A 50 4.29 0.84 7.93
C ALA A 50 5.57 -0.01 8.04
N ALA A 51 6.10 -0.24 9.24
CA ALA A 51 7.25 -1.12 9.44
C ALA A 51 6.93 -2.61 9.17
N ALA A 52 5.74 -3.07 9.57
CA ALA A 52 5.31 -4.44 9.38
C ALA A 52 5.16 -4.80 7.88
N VAL A 53 4.60 -3.92 7.06
CA VAL A 53 4.40 -4.21 5.62
C VAL A 53 5.70 -4.29 4.84
N LEU A 54 6.75 -3.56 5.23
CA LEU A 54 8.07 -3.71 4.63
C LEU A 54 8.67 -5.09 4.91
N THR A 55 8.42 -5.63 6.11
CA THR A 55 8.87 -6.97 6.48
C THR A 55 8.20 -8.03 5.57
N VAL A 56 6.90 -7.88 5.30
CA VAL A 56 6.16 -8.73 4.34
C VAL A 56 6.68 -8.56 2.92
N LEU A 57 6.91 -7.33 2.45
CA LEU A 57 7.46 -7.04 1.12
C LEU A 57 8.79 -7.77 0.88
N HIS A 58 9.65 -7.80 1.90
CA HIS A 58 10.94 -8.50 1.89
C HIS A 58 10.84 -10.03 2.04
N GLY A 59 9.63 -10.59 2.05
CA GLY A 59 9.39 -12.03 2.00
C GLY A 59 9.17 -12.70 3.36
N ARG A 60 8.91 -11.93 4.42
CA ARG A 60 8.54 -12.47 5.73
C ARG A 60 7.02 -12.50 5.86
N GLY A 61 6.40 -13.54 5.32
CA GLY A 61 4.95 -13.75 5.35
C GLY A 61 4.52 -14.95 4.50
N GLU A 62 3.22 -15.18 4.42
CA GLU A 62 2.67 -16.19 3.51
C GLU A 62 2.94 -15.81 2.05
N ARG A 63 3.11 -16.82 1.19
CA ARG A 63 3.52 -16.62 -0.20
C ARG A 63 2.60 -15.65 -0.95
N ASP A 64 1.29 -15.78 -0.77
CA ASP A 64 0.31 -14.97 -1.50
C ASP A 64 0.26 -13.54 -0.97
N THR A 65 0.43 -13.36 0.34
CA THR A 65 0.58 -12.03 0.97
C THR A 65 1.83 -11.32 0.47
N VAL A 66 2.96 -12.02 0.37
CA VAL A 66 4.21 -11.46 -0.16
C VAL A 66 4.05 -11.10 -1.64
N LYS A 67 3.39 -11.95 -2.43
CA LYS A 67 3.12 -11.68 -3.86
C LYS A 67 2.25 -10.44 -4.02
N TRP A 68 1.20 -10.31 -3.21
CA TRP A 68 0.32 -9.15 -3.19
C TRP A 68 1.07 -7.88 -2.82
N ALA A 69 1.84 -7.90 -1.73
CA ALA A 69 2.63 -6.76 -1.29
C ALA A 69 3.63 -6.29 -2.37
N ARG A 70 4.25 -7.22 -3.10
CA ARG A 70 5.14 -6.89 -4.22
C ARG A 70 4.41 -6.30 -5.42
N ALA A 71 3.21 -6.79 -5.73
CA ALA A 71 2.39 -6.24 -6.79
C ALA A 71 1.99 -4.79 -6.46
N LEU A 72 1.48 -4.56 -5.24
CA LEU A 72 1.17 -3.21 -4.75
C LEU A 72 2.39 -2.30 -4.74
N ALA A 73 3.56 -2.78 -4.28
CA ALA A 73 4.80 -2.02 -4.29
C ALA A 73 5.15 -1.51 -5.69
N ALA A 74 5.10 -2.40 -6.70
CA ALA A 74 5.36 -2.03 -8.08
C ALA A 74 4.33 -0.99 -8.60
N THR A 75 3.05 -1.18 -8.27
CA THR A 75 1.98 -0.24 -8.63
C THR A 75 2.17 1.12 -7.96
N ILE A 76 2.53 1.17 -6.68
CA ILE A 76 2.79 2.43 -5.96
C ILE A 76 3.94 3.19 -6.61
N THR A 77 5.06 2.53 -6.90
CA THR A 77 6.19 3.16 -7.60
C THR A 77 5.78 3.70 -8.96
N ARG A 78 4.97 2.95 -9.70
CA ARG A 78 4.47 3.32 -11.03
C ARG A 78 3.53 4.53 -10.99
N VAL A 79 2.55 4.54 -10.09
CA VAL A 79 1.47 5.55 -10.04
C VAL A 79 1.93 6.84 -9.36
N PHE A 80 2.73 6.74 -8.31
CA PHE A 80 3.10 7.89 -7.47
C PHE A 80 4.56 8.32 -7.62
N GLY A 81 5.40 7.57 -8.34
CA GLY A 81 6.79 7.92 -8.59
C GLY A 81 7.69 7.85 -7.35
N VAL A 82 7.29 7.06 -6.33
CA VAL A 82 8.05 6.87 -5.09
C VAL A 82 8.83 5.56 -5.12
N ALA A 83 10.05 5.56 -4.59
CA ALA A 83 10.89 4.38 -4.54
C ALA A 83 10.42 3.40 -3.46
N ALA A 84 10.39 2.11 -3.82
CA ALA A 84 10.14 0.99 -2.93
C ALA A 84 11.36 0.60 -2.09
#